data_AF-A0A538T1J6-F1
#
_entry.id   AF-A0A538T1J6-F1
#
_cell.length_a   1.000
_cell.length_b   1.000
_cell.length_c   1.000
_cell.angle_alpha   90.00
_cell.angle_beta   90.00
_cell.angle_gamma   90.00
#
_symmetry.space_group_name_H-M   'P 1'
#
loop_
_entity.id
_entity.type
_entity.pdbx_description
1 polymer ?
#
loop_
_entity_poly.entity_id
_entity_poly.type
_entity_poly.pdbx_seq_one_letter_code
_entity_poly.pdbx_strand_id
1 'polypeptide(L)'
;MTTNTKTTTTRKTRKKTKTSSRPPLAVPEPVLFLGLSPAECPLSRARVVFVPAPFDQTTSYMSGTRFGPRAILEASRQVEFYDEELDLEPFRIGIATLAEISVDPLDYQASLDRLEGVTSKLADSGAVPFTLGGEHSLTIAPVKALRERYPDLSVLQLDAHLDLREEYQGTKLSHASVMRRVRELGVPTVPVGIRSVAREEADYVHAEKAPVFLAREIRERGLPVEQILQSLRNPVYISIDLDAFDPAYVPGVGTPEPGGLTWEEGLRLLRAVCERRQVVGCDLVELCPIQGQPASDFFAAKLANKLLGYLGFSLAEPAAGAAKDARRIPAKSPRVPSLKR
;
A
#
# COMPACT_ATOMS: atom_id res chain seq x y z
N MET A 1 32.14 86.67 34.21
CA MET A 1 31.84 86.63 32.76
C MET A 1 32.61 85.47 32.15
N THR A 2 31.86 84.53 31.54
CA THR A 2 32.27 83.48 30.58
C THR A 2 33.39 82.51 30.97
N THR A 3 32.99 81.40 31.61
CA THR A 3 33.72 80.12 31.63
C THR A 3 33.51 79.39 30.31
N ASN A 4 34.60 79.08 29.60
CA ASN A 4 34.58 78.36 28.32
C ASN A 4 35.15 76.94 28.53
N THR A 5 34.28 75.95 28.72
CA THR A 5 34.65 74.54 28.89
C THR A 5 34.79 73.86 27.53
N LYS A 6 36.04 73.46 27.20
CA LYS A 6 36.36 72.64 26.03
C LYS A 6 35.87 71.20 26.24
N THR A 7 34.98 70.74 25.37
CA THR A 7 34.53 69.34 25.29
C THR A 7 35.56 68.52 24.48
N THR A 8 36.20 67.53 25.12
CA THR A 8 37.11 66.59 24.46
C THR A 8 36.36 65.29 24.16
N THR A 9 36.06 65.05 22.88
CA THR A 9 35.38 63.85 22.40
C THR A 9 36.35 62.67 22.33
N THR A 10 36.23 61.70 23.24
CA THR A 10 36.95 60.42 23.18
C THR A 10 36.20 59.44 22.28
N ARG A 11 36.82 59.05 21.17
CA ARG A 11 36.31 58.11 20.16
C ARG A 11 36.47 56.68 20.67
N LYS A 12 35.43 56.08 21.27
CA LYS A 12 35.41 54.63 21.59
C LYS A 12 35.20 53.81 20.32
N THR A 13 36.14 52.90 20.08
CA THR A 13 36.15 51.91 19.00
C THR A 13 35.06 50.85 19.19
N ARG A 14 34.48 50.41 18.07
CA ARG A 14 33.40 49.42 17.94
C ARG A 14 33.72 48.09 18.63
N LYS A 15 32.73 47.52 19.33
CA LYS A 15 32.40 46.09 19.19
C LYS A 15 31.00 46.00 18.61
N LYS A 16 30.94 45.82 17.28
CA LYS A 16 29.71 45.34 16.62
C LYS A 16 29.48 43.94 17.16
N THR A 17 28.49 43.81 18.04
CA THR A 17 27.92 42.51 18.41
C THR A 17 27.51 41.81 17.12
N LYS A 18 28.01 40.58 16.97
CA LYS A 18 27.76 39.71 15.83
C LYS A 18 26.26 39.68 15.53
N THR A 19 25.93 39.90 14.27
CA THR A 19 24.64 39.58 13.68
C THR A 19 24.22 38.18 14.15
N SER A 20 23.15 38.13 14.94
CA SER A 20 22.39 36.92 15.22
C SER A 20 21.86 36.41 13.88
N SER A 21 22.60 35.51 13.22
CA SER A 21 22.08 34.75 12.10
C SER A 21 20.94 33.90 12.66
N ARG A 22 19.70 34.26 12.29
CA ARG A 22 18.54 33.43 12.53
C ARG A 22 18.89 32.02 12.03
N PRO A 23 18.73 30.96 12.84
CA PRO A 23 19.00 29.61 12.35
C PRO A 23 18.20 29.41 11.06
N PRO A 24 18.80 28.82 10.01
CA PRO A 24 18.06 28.54 8.79
C PRO A 24 16.81 27.74 9.18
N LEU A 25 15.67 28.08 8.59
CA LEU A 25 14.46 27.27 8.70
C LEU A 25 14.84 25.86 8.26
N ALA A 26 14.84 24.92 9.21
CA ALA A 26 15.13 23.53 8.91
C ALA A 26 14.00 22.99 8.03
N VAL A 27 14.35 22.33 6.94
CA VAL A 27 13.39 21.55 6.18
C VAL A 27 12.90 20.44 7.12
N PRO A 28 11.59 20.28 7.34
CA PRO A 28 11.09 19.20 8.19
C PRO A 28 11.56 17.86 7.62
N GLU A 29 12.02 16.98 8.51
CA GLU A 29 12.45 15.65 8.08
C GLU A 29 11.29 14.88 7.44
N PRO A 30 11.59 14.06 6.40
CA PRO A 30 10.57 13.23 5.79
C PRO A 30 9.98 12.29 6.85
N VAL A 31 8.69 12.00 6.77
CA VAL A 31 8.09 10.96 7.60
C VAL A 31 8.26 9.64 6.87
N LEU A 32 8.98 8.74 7.53
CA LEU A 32 9.37 7.44 6.99
C LEU A 32 8.55 6.36 7.68
N PHE A 33 8.28 5.26 6.97
CA PHE A 33 7.54 4.13 7.51
C PHE A 33 8.26 3.58 8.74
N LEU A 34 7.51 3.32 9.83
CA LEU A 34 8.02 2.95 11.16
C LEU A 34 8.98 3.97 11.80
N GLY A 35 9.16 5.16 11.21
CA GLY A 35 10.12 6.16 11.67
C GLY A 35 11.58 5.78 11.47
N LEU A 36 11.88 4.77 10.64
CA LEU A 36 13.24 4.27 10.44
C LEU A 36 14.02 5.16 9.48
N SER A 37 15.17 5.66 9.93
CA SER A 37 16.03 6.55 9.16
C SER A 37 16.74 5.82 7.99
N PRO A 38 17.22 6.55 6.96
CA PRO A 38 18.03 5.94 5.90
C PRO A 38 19.34 5.31 6.39
N ALA A 39 19.82 5.67 7.59
CA ALA A 39 20.98 5.03 8.21
C ALA A 39 20.64 3.64 8.76
N GLU A 40 19.43 3.46 9.29
CA GLU A 40 18.92 2.16 9.77
C GLU A 40 18.47 1.27 8.61
N CYS A 41 17.85 1.88 7.60
CA CYS A 41 17.17 1.22 6.49
C CYS A 41 17.56 1.86 5.13
N PRO A 42 18.81 1.64 4.65
CA PRO A 42 19.29 2.24 3.42
C PRO A 42 18.64 1.60 2.19
N LEU A 43 18.28 2.44 1.21
CA LEU A 43 17.67 1.99 -0.06
C LEU A 43 18.47 0.91 -0.79
N SER A 44 19.80 0.94 -0.70
CA SER A 44 20.68 -0.05 -1.34
C SER A 44 20.56 -1.47 -0.78
N ARG A 45 19.92 -1.64 0.38
CA ARG A 45 19.63 -2.95 1.01
C ARG A 45 18.14 -3.24 1.10
N ALA A 46 17.29 -2.36 0.56
CA ALA A 46 15.86 -2.52 0.65
C ALA A 46 15.37 -3.63 -0.28
N ARG A 47 14.61 -4.57 0.27
CA ARG A 47 13.85 -5.59 -0.47
C ARG A 47 12.42 -5.14 -0.73
N VAL A 48 11.88 -4.28 0.13
CA VAL A 48 10.57 -3.63 -0.03
C VAL A 48 10.77 -2.13 0.07
N VAL A 49 10.17 -1.36 -0.85
CA VAL A 49 10.30 0.09 -0.86
C VAL A 49 8.92 0.73 -0.84
N PHE A 50 8.65 1.50 0.22
CA PHE A 50 7.41 2.25 0.38
C PHE A 50 7.42 3.49 -0.54
N VAL A 51 6.36 3.64 -1.32
CA VAL A 51 6.19 4.74 -2.29
C VAL A 51 4.91 5.52 -1.94
N PRO A 52 5.00 6.66 -1.24
CA PRO A 52 3.82 7.46 -0.92
C PRO A 52 3.29 8.17 -2.18
N ALA A 53 2.01 8.01 -2.50
CA ALA A 53 1.38 8.48 -3.74
C ALA A 53 0.00 9.12 -3.45
N PRO A 54 -0.07 10.46 -3.24
CA PRO A 54 -1.26 11.16 -2.72
C PRO A 54 -2.27 11.53 -3.83
N PHE A 55 -2.76 10.53 -4.56
CA PHE A 55 -3.78 10.70 -5.60
C PHE A 55 -5.18 10.89 -4.95
N ASP A 56 -6.04 11.74 -5.53
CA ASP A 56 -7.41 12.02 -5.03
C ASP A 56 -8.25 12.79 -6.08
N GLN A 57 -7.92 12.66 -7.36
CA GLN A 57 -8.48 13.49 -8.43
C GLN A 57 -9.82 12.98 -8.95
N THR A 58 -10.06 11.67 -8.82
CA THR A 58 -11.22 11.03 -9.42
C THR A 58 -12.25 10.57 -8.40
N THR A 59 -11.97 10.70 -7.10
CA THR A 59 -12.91 10.41 -5.98
C THR A 59 -14.26 11.07 -6.22
N SER A 60 -15.34 10.36 -5.93
CA SER A 60 -16.68 10.73 -6.40
C SER A 60 -17.68 11.02 -5.28
N TYR A 61 -17.57 10.35 -4.13
CA TYR A 61 -18.43 10.62 -2.96
C TYR A 61 -17.72 11.52 -1.94
N MET A 62 -16.70 10.99 -1.24
CA MET A 62 -15.87 11.75 -0.32
C MET A 62 -14.44 11.86 -0.86
N SER A 63 -13.88 13.06 -0.81
CA SER A 63 -12.47 13.33 -1.12
C SER A 63 -11.64 13.38 0.16
N GLY A 64 -10.32 13.22 0.02
CA GLY A 64 -9.39 13.25 1.16
C GLY A 64 -8.36 12.14 1.13
N THR A 65 -8.41 11.26 0.14
CA THR A 65 -7.47 10.12 0.02
C THR A 65 -6.03 10.57 -0.21
N ARG A 66 -5.81 11.79 -0.73
CA ARG A 66 -4.48 12.43 -0.81
C ARG A 66 -3.76 12.52 0.54
N PHE A 67 -4.50 12.55 1.65
CA PHE A 67 -3.94 12.59 3.00
C PHE A 67 -3.62 11.19 3.55
N GLY A 68 -4.12 10.14 2.89
CA GLY A 68 -3.92 8.74 3.24
C GLY A 68 -2.46 8.33 3.39
N PRO A 69 -1.57 8.53 2.39
CA PRO A 69 -0.17 8.13 2.48
C PRO A 69 0.53 8.73 3.70
N ARG A 70 0.28 10.02 3.96
CA ARG A 70 0.84 10.74 5.09
C ARG A 70 0.33 10.18 6.42
N ALA A 71 -0.97 9.94 6.54
CA ALA A 71 -1.59 9.40 7.75
C ALA A 71 -1.08 7.98 8.08
N ILE A 72 -0.93 7.11 7.06
CA ILE A 72 -0.33 5.78 7.21
C ILE A 72 1.10 5.90 7.76
N LEU A 73 1.91 6.78 7.16
CA LEU A 73 3.29 6.98 7.60
C LEU A 73 3.37 7.51 9.03
N GLU A 74 2.53 8.48 9.41
CA GLU A 74 2.48 9.00 10.78
C GLU A 74 2.03 7.95 11.79
N ALA A 75 0.96 7.22 11.49
CA ALA A 75 0.46 6.14 12.34
C ALA A 75 1.45 4.98 12.47
N SER A 76 2.21 4.67 11.40
CA SER A 76 3.21 3.59 11.41
C SER A 76 4.29 3.79 12.47
N ARG A 77 4.58 5.03 12.87
CA ARG A 77 5.55 5.34 13.94
C ARG A 77 5.10 4.87 15.32
N GLN A 78 3.82 4.51 15.46
CA GLN A 78 3.22 3.98 16.69
C GLN A 78 3.03 2.45 16.63
N VAL A 79 3.38 1.82 15.51
CA VAL A 79 3.30 0.37 15.36
C VAL A 79 4.53 -0.27 16.00
N GLU A 80 4.31 -1.25 16.88
CA GLU A 80 5.38 -2.06 17.45
C GLU A 80 6.15 -2.80 16.37
N PHE A 81 7.48 -2.81 16.48
CA PHE A 81 8.35 -3.43 15.50
C PHE A 81 8.25 -4.95 15.49
N TYR A 82 8.01 -5.55 16.66
CA TYR A 82 7.89 -7.00 16.81
C TYR A 82 6.50 -7.46 16.39
N ASP A 83 6.46 -8.46 15.51
CA ASP A 83 5.26 -9.17 15.11
C ASP A 83 5.18 -10.51 15.86
N GLU A 84 4.16 -10.65 16.68
CA GLU A 84 3.90 -11.79 17.55
C GLU A 84 3.47 -13.07 16.83
N GLU A 85 2.84 -12.95 15.66
CA GLU A 85 2.45 -14.10 14.84
C GLU A 85 3.67 -14.70 14.14
N LEU A 86 4.54 -13.83 13.63
CA LEU A 86 5.72 -14.21 12.86
C LEU A 86 6.98 -14.42 13.72
N ASP A 87 6.95 -14.02 14.99
CA ASP A 87 8.08 -14.05 15.93
C ASP A 87 9.33 -13.37 15.36
N LEU A 88 9.15 -12.19 14.76
CA LEU A 88 10.23 -11.42 14.13
C LEU A 88 9.89 -9.92 14.04
N GLU A 89 10.88 -9.12 13.64
CA GLU A 89 10.67 -7.71 13.30
C GLU A 89 10.62 -7.54 11.76
N PRO A 90 9.45 -7.27 11.15
CA PRO A 90 9.29 -7.29 9.68
C PRO A 90 10.25 -6.37 8.92
N PHE A 91 10.56 -5.19 9.47
CA PHE A 91 11.46 -4.22 8.84
C PHE A 91 12.86 -4.77 8.56
N ARG A 92 13.29 -5.82 9.28
CA ARG A 92 14.60 -6.46 9.10
C ARG A 92 14.77 -7.16 7.76
N ILE A 93 13.69 -7.39 7.01
CA ILE A 93 13.78 -7.82 5.61
C ILE A 93 14.58 -6.83 4.74
N GLY A 94 14.71 -5.59 5.20
CA GLY A 94 15.29 -4.48 4.48
C GLY A 94 14.18 -3.68 3.83
N ILE A 95 13.90 -2.51 4.40
CA ILE A 95 12.94 -1.57 3.84
C ILE A 95 13.58 -0.23 3.51
N ALA A 96 12.90 0.58 2.72
CA ALA A 96 13.15 2.01 2.61
C ALA A 96 11.82 2.73 2.34
N THR A 97 11.75 4.02 2.67
CA THR A 97 10.62 4.88 2.28
C THR A 97 11.14 5.98 1.37
N LEU A 98 10.55 6.12 0.18
CA LEU A 98 10.88 7.21 -0.73
C LEU A 98 10.19 8.50 -0.31
N ALA A 99 10.66 9.61 -0.87
CA ALA A 99 9.87 10.84 -0.86
C ALA A 99 8.53 10.62 -1.59
N GLU A 100 7.52 11.35 -1.16
CA GLU A 100 6.21 11.34 -1.78
C GLU A 100 6.29 11.69 -3.28
N ILE A 101 5.57 10.92 -4.10
CA ILE A 101 5.45 11.19 -5.52
C ILE A 101 4.72 12.52 -5.70
N SER A 102 5.31 13.42 -6.47
CA SER A 102 4.62 14.65 -6.87
C SER A 102 3.41 14.27 -7.72
N VAL A 103 2.23 14.76 -7.33
CA VAL A 103 0.97 14.60 -8.07
C VAL A 103 0.59 15.96 -8.63
N ASP A 104 0.38 16.02 -9.94
CA ASP A 104 -0.06 17.22 -10.63
C ASP A 104 -1.60 17.24 -10.71
N PRO A 105 -2.26 18.27 -10.16
CA PRO A 105 -3.72 18.36 -10.19
C PRO A 105 -4.29 18.65 -11.58
N LEU A 106 -3.47 19.14 -12.52
CA LEU A 106 -3.88 19.47 -13.88
C LEU A 106 -3.48 18.40 -14.91
N ASP A 107 -2.47 17.60 -14.60
CA ASP A 107 -1.98 16.52 -15.46
C ASP A 107 -1.93 15.19 -14.71
N TYR A 108 -3.10 14.54 -14.69
CA TYR A 108 -3.28 13.25 -14.04
C TYR A 108 -2.42 12.15 -14.71
N GLN A 109 -2.31 12.16 -16.04
CA GLN A 109 -1.51 11.19 -16.78
C GLN A 109 -0.02 11.33 -16.43
N ALA A 110 0.51 12.56 -16.40
CA ALA A 110 1.91 12.77 -16.01
C ALA A 110 2.20 12.32 -14.57
N SER A 111 1.19 12.34 -13.70
CA SER A 111 1.31 11.81 -12.33
C SER A 111 1.41 10.29 -12.32
N LEU A 112 0.57 9.61 -13.11
CA LEU A 112 0.65 8.15 -13.30
C LEU A 112 1.99 7.75 -13.93
N ASP A 113 2.45 8.46 -14.96
CA ASP A 113 3.72 8.17 -15.64
C ASP A 113 4.93 8.28 -14.68
N ARG A 114 4.89 9.24 -13.73
CA ARG A 114 5.91 9.33 -12.67
C ARG A 114 5.89 8.11 -11.77
N LEU A 115 4.71 7.68 -11.31
CA LEU A 115 4.58 6.50 -10.45
C LEU A 115 5.00 5.23 -11.19
N GLU A 116 4.63 5.07 -12.46
CA GLU A 116 5.06 3.98 -13.33
C GLU A 116 6.59 3.94 -13.45
N GLY A 117 7.22 5.09 -13.74
CA GLY A 117 8.67 5.20 -13.86
C GLY A 117 9.44 4.92 -12.56
N VAL A 118 8.88 5.30 -11.40
CA VAL A 118 9.45 4.93 -10.09
C VAL A 118 9.31 3.43 -9.85
N THR A 119 8.15 2.85 -10.13
CA THR A 119 7.89 1.41 -9.98
C THR A 119 8.85 0.60 -10.85
N SER A 120 9.00 0.97 -12.11
CA SER A 120 9.92 0.31 -13.06
C SER A 120 11.36 0.27 -12.53
N LYS A 121 11.90 1.41 -12.05
CA LYS A 121 13.25 1.47 -11.47
C LYS A 121 13.42 0.61 -10.22
N LEU A 122 12.39 0.54 -9.37
CA LEU A 122 12.41 -0.31 -8.19
C LEU A 122 12.40 -1.79 -8.58
N ALA A 123 11.54 -2.17 -9.53
CA ALA A 123 11.48 -3.54 -10.05
C ALA A 123 12.80 -3.97 -10.71
N ASP A 124 13.47 -3.07 -11.44
CA ASP A 124 14.78 -3.32 -12.03
C ASP A 124 15.88 -3.55 -10.99
N SER A 125 15.78 -2.90 -9.83
CA SER A 125 16.68 -3.13 -8.70
C SER A 125 16.39 -4.45 -7.94
N GLY A 126 15.29 -5.13 -8.26
CA GLY A 126 14.84 -6.34 -7.57
C GLY A 126 14.07 -6.07 -6.26
N ALA A 127 13.76 -4.80 -5.96
CA ALA A 127 12.92 -4.42 -4.84
C ALA A 127 11.43 -4.57 -5.19
N VAL A 128 10.62 -4.93 -4.20
CA VAL A 128 9.16 -4.93 -4.28
C VAL A 128 8.65 -3.52 -3.99
N PRO A 129 8.04 -2.83 -4.95
CA PRO A 129 7.36 -1.56 -4.69
C PRO A 129 6.12 -1.81 -3.84
N PHE A 130 5.99 -1.05 -2.76
CA PHE A 130 4.79 -1.01 -1.90
C PHE A 130 4.24 0.42 -1.89
N THR A 131 3.25 0.69 -2.73
CA THR A 131 2.65 2.01 -2.84
C THR A 131 1.71 2.26 -1.66
N LEU A 132 1.96 3.34 -0.91
CA LEU A 132 0.99 3.88 0.04
C LEU A 132 0.18 4.91 -0.72
N GLY A 133 -1.02 4.53 -1.11
CA GLY A 133 -1.84 5.27 -2.06
C GLY A 133 -2.77 6.27 -1.42
N GLY A 134 -3.28 7.15 -2.27
CA GLY A 134 -4.58 7.78 -2.09
C GLY A 134 -5.64 6.95 -2.82
N GLU A 135 -6.34 7.51 -3.79
CA GLU A 135 -7.41 6.80 -4.52
C GLU A 135 -6.91 5.63 -5.41
N HIS A 136 -7.81 4.69 -5.72
CA HIS A 136 -7.49 3.39 -6.32
C HIS A 136 -7.01 3.44 -7.78
N SER A 137 -7.33 4.53 -8.50
CA SER A 137 -6.96 4.73 -9.90
C SER A 137 -5.45 4.68 -10.18
N LEU A 138 -4.63 4.96 -9.16
CA LEU A 138 -3.17 4.89 -9.28
C LEU A 138 -2.64 3.49 -9.63
N THR A 139 -3.40 2.43 -9.32
CA THR A 139 -2.99 1.01 -9.43
C THR A 139 -2.56 0.62 -10.84
N ILE A 140 -3.11 1.27 -11.87
CA ILE A 140 -2.74 1.00 -13.26
C ILE A 140 -1.24 1.25 -13.52
N ALA A 141 -0.64 2.24 -12.85
CA ALA A 141 0.75 2.62 -13.07
C ALA A 141 1.75 1.54 -12.60
N PRO A 142 1.73 1.07 -11.33
CA PRO A 142 2.62 0.01 -10.90
C PRO A 142 2.34 -1.32 -11.60
N VAL A 143 1.08 -1.65 -11.88
CA VAL A 143 0.72 -2.88 -12.61
C VAL A 143 1.27 -2.87 -14.03
N LYS A 144 1.16 -1.74 -14.74
CA LYS A 144 1.71 -1.59 -16.10
C LYS A 144 3.23 -1.75 -16.11
N ALA A 145 3.95 -1.08 -15.21
CA ALA A 145 5.40 -1.24 -15.07
C ALA A 145 5.81 -2.70 -14.79
N LEU A 146 5.10 -3.38 -13.89
CA LEU A 146 5.43 -4.76 -13.52
C LEU A 146 5.04 -5.78 -14.60
N ARG A 147 3.99 -5.52 -15.38
CA ARG A 147 3.56 -6.39 -16.48
C ARG A 147 4.60 -6.51 -17.60
N GLU A 148 5.37 -5.46 -17.86
CA GLU A 148 6.48 -5.50 -18.82
C GLU A 148 7.54 -6.52 -18.42
N ARG A 149 7.79 -6.64 -17.11
CA ARG A 149 8.76 -7.58 -16.54
C ARG A 149 8.20 -8.98 -16.31
N TYR A 150 6.91 -9.06 -15.98
CA TYR A 150 6.24 -10.30 -15.59
C TYR A 150 5.04 -10.58 -16.49
N PRO A 151 5.23 -11.29 -17.62
CA PRO A 151 4.14 -11.47 -18.56
C PRO A 151 2.94 -12.26 -18.06
N ASP A 152 3.18 -13.13 -17.06
CA ASP A 152 2.16 -13.96 -16.42
C ASP A 152 1.57 -13.31 -15.15
N LEU A 153 1.77 -12.00 -14.95
CA LEU A 153 1.23 -11.27 -13.81
C LEU A 153 -0.30 -11.42 -13.70
N SER A 154 -0.77 -11.51 -12.47
CA SER A 154 -2.19 -11.34 -12.12
C SER A 154 -2.32 -10.39 -10.93
N VAL A 155 -3.49 -9.79 -10.77
CA VAL A 155 -3.80 -8.90 -9.64
C VAL A 155 -4.76 -9.60 -8.68
N LEU A 156 -4.38 -9.68 -7.41
CA LEU A 156 -5.34 -9.87 -6.33
C LEU A 156 -5.91 -8.50 -5.97
N GLN A 157 -7.23 -8.35 -6.05
CA GLN A 157 -7.94 -7.12 -5.69
C GLN A 157 -8.75 -7.42 -4.43
N LEU A 158 -8.37 -6.82 -3.30
CA LEU A 158 -9.22 -6.75 -2.11
C LEU A 158 -10.00 -5.46 -2.20
N ASP A 159 -11.33 -5.56 -2.31
CA ASP A 159 -12.18 -4.40 -2.63
C ASP A 159 -13.65 -4.66 -2.30
N ALA A 160 -14.44 -3.63 -2.00
CA ALA A 160 -15.90 -3.70 -1.98
C ALA A 160 -16.53 -3.63 -3.38
N HIS A 161 -15.82 -3.00 -4.32
CA HIS A 161 -16.22 -2.65 -5.68
C HIS A 161 -15.44 -3.49 -6.71
N LEU A 162 -15.99 -3.62 -7.92
CA LEU A 162 -15.28 -4.32 -9.01
C LEU A 162 -14.28 -3.42 -9.72
N ASP A 163 -14.55 -2.11 -9.79
CA ASP A 163 -13.80 -1.11 -10.54
C ASP A 163 -13.61 -1.46 -12.02
N LEU A 164 -14.66 -2.06 -12.60
CA LEU A 164 -14.70 -2.57 -13.97
C LEU A 164 -15.54 -1.70 -14.90
N ARG A 165 -15.99 -0.52 -14.46
CA ARG A 165 -16.73 0.40 -15.33
C ARG A 165 -15.88 0.77 -16.54
N GLU A 166 -16.54 0.94 -17.68
CA GLU A 166 -15.85 1.36 -18.90
C GLU A 166 -15.31 2.78 -18.76
N GLU A 167 -16.10 3.66 -18.15
CA GLU A 167 -15.81 5.06 -17.88
C GLU A 167 -16.62 5.52 -16.66
N TYR A 168 -16.09 6.45 -15.87
CA TYR A 168 -16.85 7.06 -14.78
C TYR A 168 -16.58 8.57 -14.72
N GLN A 169 -17.65 9.36 -14.59
CA GLN A 169 -17.63 10.83 -14.59
C GLN A 169 -16.78 11.48 -15.71
N GLY A 170 -16.79 10.89 -16.92
CA GLY A 170 -16.12 11.46 -18.09
C GLY A 170 -14.67 11.02 -18.28
N THR A 171 -14.16 10.07 -17.49
CA THR A 171 -12.79 9.56 -17.64
C THR A 171 -12.70 8.03 -17.49
N LYS A 172 -11.83 7.42 -18.30
CA LYS A 172 -11.46 6.01 -18.23
C LYS A 172 -10.39 5.70 -17.18
N LEU A 173 -9.74 6.74 -16.66
CA LEU A 173 -8.70 6.65 -15.65
C LEU A 173 -9.28 7.15 -14.32
N SER A 174 -10.29 6.46 -13.81
CA SER A 174 -10.98 6.72 -12.54
C SER A 174 -10.85 5.54 -11.60
N HIS A 175 -10.97 5.77 -10.28
CA HIS A 175 -10.96 4.70 -9.27
C HIS A 175 -11.92 3.59 -9.69
N ALA A 176 -13.17 3.94 -10.00
CA ALA A 176 -14.24 3.02 -10.39
C ALA A 176 -14.05 2.28 -11.73
N SER A 177 -12.91 2.47 -12.41
CA SER A 177 -12.63 1.91 -13.74
C SER A 177 -11.24 1.30 -13.87
N VAL A 178 -10.42 1.35 -12.81
CA VAL A 178 -8.99 1.02 -12.89
C VAL A 178 -8.76 -0.46 -13.23
N MET A 179 -9.60 -1.36 -12.72
CA MET A 179 -9.45 -2.79 -12.99
C MET A 179 -9.85 -3.14 -14.42
N ARG A 180 -10.73 -2.35 -15.06
CA ARG A 180 -11.02 -2.48 -16.48
C ARG A 180 -9.77 -2.18 -17.31
N ARG A 181 -9.05 -1.11 -16.95
CA ARG A 181 -7.78 -0.73 -17.59
C ARG A 181 -6.70 -1.78 -17.36
N VAL A 182 -6.61 -2.36 -16.16
CA VAL A 182 -5.69 -3.47 -15.87
C VAL A 182 -5.98 -4.69 -16.75
N ARG A 183 -7.26 -5.07 -16.92
CA ARG A 183 -7.64 -6.19 -17.78
C ARG A 183 -7.35 -5.94 -19.26
N GLU A 184 -7.48 -4.70 -19.72
CA GLU A 184 -7.10 -4.29 -21.09
C GLU A 184 -5.59 -4.48 -21.36
N LEU A 185 -4.73 -4.48 -20.33
CA LEU A 185 -3.31 -4.86 -20.43
C LEU A 185 -3.07 -6.38 -20.49
N GLY A 186 -4.14 -7.20 -20.52
CA GLY A 186 -4.07 -8.65 -20.49
C GLY A 186 -3.67 -9.22 -19.12
N VAL A 187 -3.84 -8.44 -18.05
CA VAL A 187 -3.59 -8.84 -16.66
C VAL A 187 -4.91 -9.23 -16.01
N PRO A 188 -5.15 -10.52 -15.69
CA PRO A 188 -6.39 -10.92 -15.02
C PRO A 188 -6.43 -10.39 -13.58
N THR A 189 -7.62 -9.98 -13.14
CA THR A 189 -7.89 -9.56 -11.77
C THR A 189 -8.73 -10.61 -11.05
N VAL A 190 -8.43 -10.85 -9.77
CA VAL A 190 -9.17 -11.75 -8.88
C VAL A 190 -9.74 -10.91 -7.73
N PRO A 191 -10.99 -10.41 -7.87
CA PRO A 191 -11.62 -9.55 -6.87
C PRO A 191 -12.20 -10.35 -5.70
N VAL A 192 -11.97 -9.87 -4.47
CA VAL A 192 -12.39 -10.49 -3.21
C VAL A 192 -12.93 -9.44 -2.25
N GLY A 193 -14.12 -9.70 -1.69
CA GLY A 193 -14.81 -8.74 -0.80
C GLY A 193 -15.95 -7.98 -1.50
N ILE A 194 -16.22 -8.34 -2.76
CA ILE A 194 -17.16 -7.62 -3.63
C ILE A 194 -18.58 -7.67 -3.07
N ARG A 195 -19.20 -6.49 -2.97
CA ARG A 195 -20.58 -6.31 -2.51
C ARG A 195 -21.30 -5.11 -3.11
N SER A 196 -20.58 -4.23 -3.81
CA SER A 196 -21.13 -3.11 -4.55
C SER A 196 -20.76 -3.26 -6.03
N VAL A 197 -21.76 -3.42 -6.91
CA VAL A 197 -21.55 -3.79 -8.32
C VAL A 197 -22.57 -3.09 -9.21
N ALA A 198 -22.10 -2.39 -10.24
CA ALA A 198 -22.96 -1.86 -11.29
C ALA A 198 -23.38 -2.95 -12.30
N ARG A 199 -24.53 -2.74 -12.97
CA ARG A 199 -25.05 -3.68 -13.97
C ARG A 199 -24.02 -3.96 -15.07
N GLU A 200 -23.35 -2.93 -15.57
CA GLU A 200 -22.34 -3.06 -16.63
C GLU A 200 -21.15 -3.97 -16.22
N GLU A 201 -20.74 -3.88 -14.96
CA GLU A 201 -19.62 -4.66 -14.42
C GLU A 201 -20.06 -6.12 -14.24
N ALA A 202 -21.28 -6.35 -13.75
CA ALA A 202 -21.86 -7.68 -13.65
C ALA A 202 -21.96 -8.36 -15.02
N ASP A 203 -22.45 -7.64 -16.04
CA ASP A 203 -22.58 -8.16 -17.40
C ASP A 203 -21.19 -8.50 -17.98
N TYR A 204 -20.19 -7.66 -17.71
CA TYR A 204 -18.80 -7.89 -18.12
C TYR A 204 -18.20 -9.15 -17.48
N VAL A 205 -18.26 -9.31 -16.15
CA VAL A 205 -17.69 -10.50 -15.49
C VAL A 205 -18.43 -11.78 -15.86
N HIS A 206 -19.74 -11.73 -16.11
CA HIS A 206 -20.51 -12.88 -16.59
C HIS A 206 -20.10 -13.29 -18.01
N ALA A 207 -19.91 -12.33 -18.91
CA ALA A 207 -19.46 -12.60 -20.27
C ALA A 207 -18.07 -13.25 -20.30
N GLU A 208 -17.16 -12.77 -19.44
CA GLU A 208 -15.80 -13.33 -19.32
C GLU A 208 -15.73 -14.62 -18.48
N LYS A 209 -16.81 -14.96 -17.74
CA LYS A 209 -16.81 -16.00 -16.70
C LYS A 209 -15.67 -15.77 -15.69
N ALA A 210 -15.40 -14.49 -15.38
CA ALA A 210 -14.34 -14.12 -14.47
C ALA A 210 -14.71 -14.51 -13.03
N PRO A 211 -13.75 -15.01 -12.22
CA PRO A 211 -14.01 -15.31 -10.82
C PRO A 211 -14.30 -14.00 -10.06
N VAL A 212 -15.33 -14.03 -9.21
CA VAL A 212 -15.67 -12.93 -8.30
C VAL A 212 -16.02 -13.52 -6.94
N PHE A 213 -15.30 -13.12 -5.90
CA PHE A 213 -15.52 -13.63 -4.54
C PHE A 213 -16.34 -12.62 -3.73
N LEU A 214 -17.65 -12.84 -3.71
CA LEU A 214 -18.61 -11.94 -3.09
C LEU A 214 -18.54 -11.99 -1.56
N ALA A 215 -18.60 -10.84 -0.90
CA ALA A 215 -18.57 -10.76 0.56
C ALA A 215 -19.72 -11.54 1.21
N ARG A 216 -20.93 -11.51 0.62
CA ARG A 216 -22.09 -12.28 1.12
C ARG A 216 -21.80 -13.78 1.20
N GLU A 217 -21.11 -14.33 0.19
CA GLU A 217 -20.80 -15.77 0.13
C GLU A 217 -19.69 -16.12 1.10
N ILE A 218 -18.73 -15.21 1.29
CA ILE A 218 -17.70 -15.32 2.32
C ILE A 218 -18.33 -15.31 3.72
N ARG A 219 -19.32 -14.45 4.00
CA ARG A 219 -20.06 -14.46 5.27
C ARG A 219 -20.78 -15.78 5.52
N GLU A 220 -21.43 -16.32 4.50
CA GLU A 220 -22.24 -17.54 4.61
C GLU A 220 -21.39 -18.81 4.70
N ARG A 221 -20.27 -18.88 3.98
CA ARG A 221 -19.53 -20.13 3.73
C ARG A 221 -18.09 -20.10 4.22
N GLY A 222 -17.61 -18.95 4.69
CA GLY A 222 -16.22 -18.69 5.04
C GLY A 222 -15.36 -18.33 3.82
N LEU A 223 -14.26 -17.62 4.07
CA LEU A 223 -13.35 -17.16 3.00
C LEU A 223 -12.66 -18.37 2.30
N PRO A 224 -12.86 -18.57 0.97
CA PRO A 224 -12.42 -19.75 0.24
C PRO A 224 -10.99 -19.59 -0.33
N VAL A 225 -10.00 -19.48 0.56
CA VAL A 225 -8.59 -19.18 0.21
C VAL A 225 -8.04 -20.03 -0.94
N GLU A 226 -8.31 -21.35 -0.97
CA GLU A 226 -7.80 -22.24 -2.02
C GLU A 226 -8.35 -21.91 -3.41
N GLN A 227 -9.62 -21.52 -3.51
CA GLN A 227 -10.25 -21.17 -4.79
C GLN A 227 -9.72 -19.83 -5.31
N ILE A 228 -9.48 -18.88 -4.39
CA ILE A 228 -8.87 -17.58 -4.72
C ILE A 228 -7.46 -17.82 -5.28
N LEU A 229 -6.65 -18.64 -4.61
CA LEU A 229 -5.31 -18.97 -5.07
C LEU A 229 -5.30 -19.70 -6.42
N GLN A 230 -6.23 -20.62 -6.67
CA GLN A 230 -6.37 -21.30 -7.96
C GLN A 230 -6.74 -20.33 -9.10
N SER A 231 -7.38 -19.20 -8.79
CA SER A 231 -7.74 -18.16 -9.75
C SER A 231 -6.59 -17.21 -10.06
N LEU A 232 -5.57 -17.13 -9.20
CA LEU A 232 -4.39 -16.28 -9.37
C LEU A 232 -3.32 -16.97 -10.22
N ARG A 233 -2.70 -16.21 -11.12
CA ARG A 233 -1.44 -16.60 -11.78
C ARG A 233 -0.26 -16.39 -10.83
N ASN A 234 0.95 -16.57 -11.33
CA ASN A 234 2.18 -16.32 -10.60
C ASN A 234 3.19 -15.68 -11.56
N PRO A 235 3.72 -14.46 -11.28
CA PRO A 235 3.60 -13.71 -10.03
C PRO A 235 2.27 -12.97 -9.82
N VAL A 236 2.10 -12.42 -8.62
CA VAL A 236 0.92 -11.66 -8.18
C VAL A 236 1.31 -10.23 -7.80
N TYR A 237 0.49 -9.27 -8.21
CA TYR A 237 0.42 -7.95 -7.61
C TYR A 237 -0.78 -7.89 -6.65
N ILE A 238 -0.60 -7.37 -5.45
CA ILE A 238 -1.68 -7.26 -4.45
C ILE A 238 -2.14 -5.81 -4.40
N SER A 239 -3.38 -5.55 -4.79
CA SER A 239 -4.02 -4.26 -4.60
C SER A 239 -5.03 -4.34 -3.47
N ILE A 240 -4.89 -3.49 -2.46
CA ILE A 240 -5.74 -3.47 -1.27
C ILE A 240 -6.47 -2.13 -1.22
N ASP A 241 -7.73 -2.15 -1.60
CA ASP A 241 -8.67 -1.11 -1.21
C ASP A 241 -9.07 -1.32 0.25
N LEU A 242 -8.93 -0.27 1.06
CA LEU A 242 -9.29 -0.33 2.46
C LEU A 242 -10.79 -0.50 2.69
N ASP A 243 -11.63 -0.13 1.72
CA ASP A 243 -13.07 -0.35 1.78
C ASP A 243 -13.45 -1.83 1.62
N ALA A 244 -12.52 -2.72 1.27
CA ALA A 244 -12.71 -4.17 1.30
C ALA A 244 -13.10 -4.67 2.71
N PHE A 245 -12.60 -3.98 3.74
CA PHE A 245 -12.86 -4.27 5.13
C PHE A 245 -14.18 -3.64 5.60
N ASP A 246 -14.81 -4.26 6.59
CA ASP A 246 -16.06 -3.71 7.12
C ASP A 246 -15.84 -2.33 7.77
N PRO A 247 -16.76 -1.36 7.60
CA PRO A 247 -16.68 -0.04 8.22
C PRO A 247 -16.59 -0.08 9.76
N ALA A 248 -16.98 -1.18 10.40
CA ALA A 248 -16.72 -1.39 11.83
C ALA A 248 -15.22 -1.43 12.18
N TYR A 249 -14.36 -1.82 11.22
CA TYR A 249 -12.90 -1.78 11.34
C TYR A 249 -12.30 -0.53 10.69
N VAL A 250 -12.77 -0.20 9.48
CA VAL A 250 -12.17 0.88 8.66
C VAL A 250 -13.25 1.87 8.20
N PRO A 251 -13.70 2.79 9.07
CA PRO A 251 -14.68 3.81 8.70
C PRO A 251 -14.10 4.93 7.83
N GLY A 252 -12.77 5.07 7.78
CA GLY A 252 -12.06 6.17 7.11
C GLY A 252 -11.71 5.85 5.67
N VAL A 253 -12.72 5.75 4.81
CA VAL A 253 -12.60 5.53 3.37
C VAL A 253 -13.56 6.44 2.60
N GLY A 254 -13.33 6.63 1.30
CA GLY A 254 -14.20 7.45 0.45
C GLY A 254 -15.63 6.89 0.33
N THR A 255 -15.78 5.57 0.21
CA THR A 255 -17.04 4.89 -0.10
C THR A 255 -17.26 3.68 0.81
N PRO A 256 -17.60 3.86 2.10
CA PRO A 256 -17.73 2.75 3.04
C PRO A 256 -18.95 1.88 2.73
N GLU A 257 -18.73 0.58 2.54
CA GLU A 257 -19.79 -0.40 2.24
C GLU A 257 -19.94 -1.42 3.40
N PRO A 258 -21.13 -1.66 3.97
CA PRO A 258 -21.30 -2.60 5.09
C PRO A 258 -21.15 -4.07 4.66
N GLY A 259 -20.79 -4.96 5.59
CA GLY A 259 -20.69 -6.41 5.35
C GLY A 259 -19.36 -6.86 4.74
N GLY A 260 -18.28 -6.15 5.07
CA GLY A 260 -16.95 -6.37 4.50
C GLY A 260 -16.18 -7.56 5.10
N LEU A 261 -14.89 -7.62 4.78
CA LEU A 261 -13.95 -8.57 5.38
C LEU A 261 -13.63 -8.16 6.83
N THR A 262 -13.39 -9.15 7.70
CA THR A 262 -12.76 -8.88 9.00
C THR A 262 -11.24 -8.76 8.85
N TRP A 263 -10.60 -8.21 9.88
CA TRP A 263 -9.13 -8.18 9.99
C TRP A 263 -8.51 -9.56 9.75
N GLU A 264 -9.02 -10.58 10.44
CA GLU A 264 -8.48 -11.94 10.41
C GLU A 264 -8.61 -12.58 9.03
N GLU A 265 -9.69 -12.30 8.30
CA GLU A 265 -9.89 -12.83 6.96
C GLU A 265 -8.96 -12.18 5.94
N GLY A 266 -8.79 -10.86 6.01
CA GLY A 266 -7.81 -10.15 5.20
C GLY A 266 -6.40 -10.70 5.44
N LEU A 267 -5.98 -10.81 6.71
CA LEU A 267 -4.67 -11.38 7.05
C LEU A 267 -4.52 -12.83 6.59
N ARG A 268 -5.55 -13.67 6.76
CA ARG A 268 -5.52 -15.07 6.35
C ARG A 268 -5.33 -15.22 4.83
N LEU A 269 -5.97 -14.37 4.04
CA LEU A 269 -5.78 -14.38 2.59
C LEU A 269 -4.39 -13.87 2.20
N LEU A 270 -3.98 -12.70 2.72
CA LEU A 270 -2.71 -12.07 2.39
C LEU A 270 -1.54 -12.99 2.74
N ARG A 271 -1.55 -13.60 3.93
CA ARG A 271 -0.54 -14.59 4.33
C ARG A 271 -0.49 -15.75 3.35
N ALA A 272 -1.63 -16.36 3.03
CA ALA A 272 -1.70 -17.50 2.14
C ALA A 272 -1.21 -17.20 0.71
N VAL A 273 -1.42 -15.96 0.24
CA VAL A 273 -0.93 -15.49 -1.06
C VAL A 273 0.58 -15.32 -1.02
N CYS A 274 1.13 -14.62 -0.03
CA CYS A 274 2.57 -14.43 0.11
C CYS A 274 3.34 -15.74 0.36
N GLU A 275 2.72 -16.74 1.00
CA GLU A 275 3.33 -18.07 1.19
C GLU A 275 3.37 -18.91 -0.09
N ARG A 276 2.44 -18.69 -1.04
CA ARG A 276 2.21 -19.62 -2.16
C ARG A 276 2.35 -19.00 -3.54
N ARG A 277 2.56 -17.69 -3.62
CA ARG A 277 2.77 -16.92 -4.84
C ARG A 277 3.95 -15.97 -4.63
N GLN A 278 4.64 -15.70 -5.72
CA GLN A 278 5.64 -14.64 -5.79
C GLN A 278 4.91 -13.31 -5.89
N VAL A 279 4.97 -12.51 -4.83
CA VAL A 279 4.41 -11.15 -4.81
C VAL A 279 5.48 -10.18 -5.30
N VAL A 280 5.18 -9.45 -6.38
CA VAL A 280 6.14 -8.57 -7.06
C VAL A 280 5.83 -7.08 -6.91
N GLY A 281 4.73 -6.74 -6.26
CA GLY A 281 4.33 -5.38 -5.93
C GLY A 281 3.03 -5.39 -5.14
N CYS A 282 2.79 -4.31 -4.40
CA CYS A 282 1.50 -4.09 -3.75
C CYS A 282 1.16 -2.62 -3.59
N ASP A 283 -0.12 -2.32 -3.42
CA ASP A 283 -0.61 -1.03 -2.97
C ASP A 283 -1.65 -1.17 -1.85
N LEU A 284 -1.75 -0.11 -1.05
CA LEU A 284 -2.78 0.10 -0.05
C LEU A 284 -3.40 1.47 -0.30
N VAL A 285 -4.69 1.51 -0.66
CA VAL A 285 -5.37 2.69 -1.21
C VAL A 285 -6.64 3.05 -0.42
N GLU A 286 -7.27 4.16 -0.81
CA GLU A 286 -8.56 4.68 -0.33
C GLU A 286 -8.62 5.08 1.16
N LEU A 287 -7.50 5.13 1.88
CA LEU A 287 -7.50 5.70 3.23
C LEU A 287 -7.92 7.18 3.14
N CYS A 288 -9.06 7.51 3.72
CA CYS A 288 -9.54 8.87 3.91
C CYS A 288 -9.54 9.18 5.42
N PRO A 289 -8.46 9.78 5.97
CA PRO A 289 -8.32 9.98 7.41
C PRO A 289 -9.47 10.81 8.00
N ILE A 290 -9.99 10.37 9.15
CA ILE A 290 -11.05 11.07 9.88
C ILE A 290 -10.41 11.87 11.02
N GLN A 291 -10.60 13.19 10.99
CA GLN A 291 -10.04 14.07 12.01
C GLN A 291 -10.48 13.66 13.42
N GLY A 292 -9.49 13.37 14.29
CA GLY A 292 -9.73 12.96 15.68
C GLY A 292 -10.08 11.48 15.86
N GLN A 293 -10.09 10.68 14.79
CA GLN A 293 -10.36 9.25 14.83
C GLN A 293 -9.28 8.46 14.06
N PRO A 294 -8.15 8.12 14.71
CA PRO A 294 -6.98 7.52 14.05
C PRO A 294 -7.11 6.01 13.78
N ALA A 295 -8.30 5.42 13.99
CA ALA A 295 -8.49 3.97 13.94
C ALA A 295 -8.16 3.39 12.56
N SER A 296 -8.66 4.02 11.49
CA SER A 296 -8.39 3.61 10.10
C SER A 296 -6.91 3.80 9.73
N ASP A 297 -6.32 4.92 10.16
CA ASP A 297 -4.91 5.23 9.90
C ASP A 297 -3.99 4.17 10.52
N PHE A 298 -4.26 3.80 11.78
CA PHE A 298 -3.51 2.77 12.49
C PHE A 298 -3.79 1.37 11.93
N PHE A 299 -5.03 1.08 11.53
CA PHE A 299 -5.39 -0.16 10.85
C PHE A 299 -4.56 -0.32 9.56
N ALA A 300 -4.53 0.70 8.71
CA ALA A 300 -3.78 0.71 7.46
C ALA A 300 -2.26 0.55 7.71
N ALA A 301 -1.71 1.28 8.69
CA ALA A 301 -0.31 1.15 9.07
C ALA A 301 0.06 -0.24 9.61
N LYS A 302 -0.77 -0.82 10.49
CA LYS A 302 -0.55 -2.18 11.00
C LYS A 302 -0.73 -3.22 9.89
N LEU A 303 -1.69 -3.05 8.98
CA LEU A 303 -1.89 -3.93 7.82
C LEU A 303 -0.67 -3.90 6.89
N ALA A 304 -0.14 -2.72 6.59
CA ALA A 304 1.08 -2.57 5.80
C ALA A 304 2.28 -3.27 6.49
N ASN A 305 2.42 -3.16 7.81
CA ASN A 305 3.47 -3.87 8.56
C ASN A 305 3.26 -5.39 8.59
N LYS A 306 2.01 -5.88 8.70
CA LYS A 306 1.69 -7.31 8.59
C LYS A 306 2.04 -7.84 7.21
N LEU A 307 1.64 -7.14 6.15
CA LEU A 307 1.94 -7.52 4.78
C LEU A 307 3.45 -7.52 4.52
N LEU A 308 4.19 -6.54 5.04
CA LEU A 308 5.65 -6.52 5.01
C LEU A 308 6.25 -7.80 5.59
N GLY A 309 5.74 -8.28 6.73
CA GLY A 309 6.14 -9.54 7.33
C GLY A 309 5.87 -10.74 6.42
N TYR A 310 4.66 -10.80 5.84
CA TYR A 310 4.29 -11.88 4.92
C TYR A 310 5.10 -11.87 3.62
N LEU A 311 5.47 -10.71 3.09
CA LEU A 311 6.36 -10.59 1.93
C LEU A 311 7.70 -11.28 2.17
N GLY A 312 8.13 -11.43 3.44
CA GLY A 312 9.28 -12.26 3.83
C GLY A 312 9.21 -13.69 3.32
N PHE A 313 8.01 -14.30 3.24
CA PHE A 313 7.83 -15.64 2.68
C PHE A 313 8.07 -15.67 1.16
N SER A 314 7.60 -14.64 0.45
CA SER A 314 7.75 -14.53 -1.00
C SER A 314 9.18 -14.13 -1.43
N LEU A 315 9.93 -13.48 -0.55
CA LEU A 315 11.25 -12.93 -0.82
C LEU A 315 12.40 -13.81 -0.30
N ALA A 316 12.07 -14.87 0.43
CA ALA A 316 13.01 -15.91 0.79
C ALA A 316 13.52 -16.59 -0.49
N GLU A 317 14.85 -16.70 -0.62
CA GLU A 317 15.45 -17.51 -1.67
C GLU A 317 14.89 -18.94 -1.59
N PRO A 318 14.49 -19.55 -2.72
CA PRO A 318 14.04 -20.93 -2.70
C PRO A 318 15.16 -21.78 -2.11
N ALA A 319 14.86 -22.49 -1.01
CA ALA A 319 15.80 -23.40 -0.37
C ALA A 319 16.43 -24.27 -1.45
N ALA A 320 17.76 -24.21 -1.57
CA ALA A 320 18.53 -24.97 -2.55
C ALA A 320 18.20 -26.46 -2.40
N GLY A 321 17.25 -26.97 -3.20
CA GLY A 321 16.76 -28.35 -3.10
C GLY A 321 15.31 -28.60 -3.51
N ALA A 322 14.41 -27.60 -3.50
CA ALA A 322 12.98 -27.86 -3.70
C ALA A 322 12.54 -28.10 -5.16
N ALA A 323 13.40 -27.85 -6.15
CA ALA A 323 13.05 -27.97 -7.58
C ALA A 323 13.01 -29.42 -8.12
N LYS A 324 13.22 -30.47 -7.29
CA LYS A 324 13.24 -31.87 -7.77
C LYS A 324 12.14 -32.80 -7.25
N ASP A 325 11.30 -32.40 -6.29
CA ASP A 325 10.37 -33.34 -5.64
C ASP A 325 8.88 -32.99 -5.73
N ALA A 326 8.46 -32.29 -6.80
CA ALA A 326 7.03 -32.11 -7.12
C ALA A 326 6.30 -33.40 -7.56
N ARG A 327 6.84 -34.59 -7.27
CA ARG A 327 6.20 -35.89 -7.48
C ARG A 327 6.35 -36.80 -6.27
N ARG A 328 5.87 -36.37 -5.10
CA ARG A 328 5.33 -37.28 -4.07
C ARG A 328 4.71 -36.49 -2.92
N ILE A 329 3.38 -36.55 -2.81
CA ILE A 329 2.65 -36.19 -1.60
C ILE A 329 2.74 -37.39 -0.65
N PRO A 330 3.34 -37.31 0.55
CA PRO A 330 3.09 -38.30 1.58
C PRO A 330 1.87 -37.85 2.40
N ALA A 331 0.79 -38.62 2.32
CA ALA A 331 -0.36 -38.50 3.20
C ALA A 331 0.03 -38.93 4.62
N LYS A 332 0.17 -37.99 5.56
CA LYS A 332 0.03 -38.24 7.00
C LYS A 332 -0.57 -37.04 7.71
N SER A 333 -1.83 -37.17 8.13
CA SER A 333 -2.50 -36.28 9.07
C SER A 333 -1.84 -36.35 10.46
N PRO A 334 -1.71 -35.24 11.20
CA PRO A 334 -1.29 -35.29 12.59
C PRO A 334 -2.44 -35.81 13.47
N ARG A 335 -2.16 -36.86 14.25
CA ARG A 335 -3.07 -37.40 15.28
C ARG A 335 -3.15 -36.42 16.45
N VAL A 336 -4.36 -36.02 16.80
CA VAL A 336 -4.69 -35.32 18.06
C VAL A 336 -4.51 -36.29 19.24
N PRO A 337 -3.82 -35.93 20.33
CA PRO A 337 -3.75 -36.75 21.53
C PRO A 337 -5.12 -36.78 22.23
N SER A 338 -5.64 -37.98 22.47
CA SER A 338 -6.83 -38.20 23.28
C SER A 338 -6.58 -37.80 24.73
N LEU A 339 -7.35 -36.85 25.27
CA LEU A 339 -7.47 -36.69 26.72
C LEU A 339 -8.11 -37.96 27.30
N LYS A 340 -7.40 -38.63 28.22
CA LYS A 340 -7.98 -39.64 29.10
C LYS A 340 -8.54 -38.93 30.33
N ARG A 341 -9.86 -39.12 30.50
CA ARG A 341 -10.74 -39.01 31.70
C ARG A 341 -10.35 -38.04 32.81
#